data_AF-A0A2N2MFE1-F1
#
_entry.id   AF-A0A2N2MFE1-F1
#
_cell.length_a   1.000
_cell.length_b   1.000
_cell.length_c   1.000
_cell.angle_alpha   90.00
_cell.angle_beta   90.00
_cell.angle_gamma   90.00
#
_symmetry.space_group_name_H-M   'P 1'
#
loop_
_entity.id
_entity.type
_entity.pdbx_description
1 polymer ?
#
loop_
_entity_poly.entity_id
_entity_poly.type
_entity_poly.pdbx_seq_one_letter_code
_entity_poly.pdbx_strand_id
1 'polypeptide(L)'
;MSLISQANTTKRHALGLILAGWLMLLLATLALVTTQNALAAGDEPPDETDSDPASIDSRLAKPVLPDQPTMADYGAVKYWGVCLACHGDVGQGLTDEWRETGFGEDMNCWQSKCHSPNHPPQGFEIPRYAPAIIGPGTLQRFTTASELRDYLYEKMPWWDPGALTEDESWNLTAFLLRENGALAKETEFNIAQAALSPVHVPIRNAQASERAGGLMLAALLGLAAAITVVGSRFPNDIPVPGTRPSFFDHLHPPSIPLPQARWRYTLGAGGLSVFLVLILLITGTLEMFFYIPTPEQAGPSIQAITFSVPYGALIRGLHFWAAQALVIVAGIHLLRVIFTGSFVPPRRFNYILGIILFVLLLFFNFTGYVLRWDEGIRWALLVGTNLLKTIPFVGEQLYGFVVGGSQPGPATLTRFYAWHIFGLTLVSGFLIGWHIFRVRRDGGISAPPPELRPDSRRLPRVDLVRRELLAMLITLFALILVGQLIPPPLKAPITDASSQLLDVNAPWFFLWVQQLLRFGDAFWMGIVIPIAALAVLAAIPYIFPSIPDEQKGRWFPSAGRVAQITVAAMALGWLALTILELVR
;
A
#
# COMPACT_ATOMS: atom_id res chain seq x y z
N MET A 1 55.92 20.21 -14.15
CA MET A 1 55.15 20.08 -12.88
C MET A 1 53.64 19.86 -13.10
N SER A 2 52.99 20.48 -14.09
CA SER A 2 51.53 20.35 -14.37
C SER A 2 51.09 18.93 -14.82
N LEU A 3 51.86 18.25 -15.68
CA LEU A 3 51.50 16.91 -16.20
C LEU A 3 51.61 15.78 -15.16
N ILE A 4 52.53 15.92 -14.18
CA ILE A 4 52.70 14.94 -13.08
C ILE A 4 51.55 15.07 -12.07
N SER A 5 51.01 16.27 -11.88
CA SER A 5 49.83 16.52 -11.05
C SER A 5 48.56 15.90 -11.64
N GLN A 6 48.35 16.03 -12.95
CA GLN A 6 47.21 15.40 -13.64
C GLN A 6 47.30 13.87 -13.61
N ALA A 7 48.48 13.29 -13.87
CA ALA A 7 48.68 11.84 -13.81
C ALA A 7 48.43 11.26 -12.39
N ASN A 8 48.79 12.00 -11.34
CA ASN A 8 48.53 11.61 -9.95
C ASN A 8 47.04 11.74 -9.56
N THR A 9 46.30 12.69 -10.12
CA THR A 9 44.84 12.74 -9.94
C THR A 9 44.15 11.58 -10.64
N THR A 10 44.50 11.27 -11.90
CA THR A 10 43.90 10.14 -12.63
C THR A 10 44.17 8.79 -11.95
N LYS A 11 45.37 8.60 -11.40
CA LYS A 11 45.71 7.41 -10.60
C LYS A 11 44.91 7.31 -9.30
N ARG A 12 44.67 8.42 -8.61
CA ARG A 12 43.81 8.46 -7.41
C ARG A 12 42.33 8.20 -7.74
N HIS A 13 41.86 8.66 -8.90
CA HIS A 13 40.51 8.38 -9.41
C HIS A 13 40.35 6.90 -9.76
N ALA A 14 41.35 6.30 -10.43
CA ALA A 14 41.37 4.88 -10.72
C ALA A 14 41.41 4.05 -9.43
N LEU A 15 42.25 4.41 -8.45
CA LEU A 15 42.32 3.71 -7.16
C LEU A 15 40.99 3.80 -6.39
N GLY A 16 40.33 4.96 -6.38
CA GLY A 16 39.05 5.15 -5.72
C GLY A 16 37.90 4.36 -6.36
N LEU A 17 37.86 4.30 -7.69
CA LEU A 17 36.89 3.48 -8.44
C LEU A 17 37.17 1.99 -8.28
N ILE A 18 38.45 1.59 -8.25
CA ILE A 18 38.87 0.20 -8.00
C ILE A 18 38.51 -0.22 -6.58
N LEU A 19 38.80 0.61 -5.56
CA LEU A 19 38.43 0.33 -4.16
C LEU A 19 36.91 0.30 -3.97
N ALA A 20 36.15 1.19 -4.61
CA ALA A 20 34.69 1.15 -4.61
C ALA A 20 34.16 -0.10 -5.34
N GLY A 21 34.80 -0.51 -6.43
CA GLY A 21 34.51 -1.75 -7.16
C GLY A 21 34.80 -3.00 -6.32
N TRP A 22 35.91 -3.03 -5.59
CA TRP A 22 36.24 -4.12 -4.67
C TRP A 22 35.31 -4.15 -3.46
N LEU A 23 34.92 -2.99 -2.92
CA LEU A 23 33.91 -2.91 -1.86
C LEU A 23 32.53 -3.35 -2.38
N MET A 24 32.17 -3.03 -3.64
CA MET A 24 30.97 -3.56 -4.29
C MET A 24 31.04 -5.07 -4.46
N LEU A 25 32.19 -5.62 -4.87
CA LEU A 25 32.37 -7.07 -4.99
C LEU A 25 32.32 -7.75 -3.62
N LEU A 26 32.89 -7.13 -2.58
CA LEU A 26 32.92 -7.66 -1.21
C LEU A 26 31.52 -7.60 -0.56
N LEU A 27 30.78 -6.51 -0.74
CA LEU A 27 29.42 -6.37 -0.23
C LEU A 27 28.44 -7.26 -1.02
N ALA A 28 28.61 -7.38 -2.34
CA ALA A 28 27.83 -8.30 -3.15
C ALA A 28 28.12 -9.76 -2.79
N THR A 29 29.38 -10.13 -2.52
CA THR A 29 29.74 -11.49 -2.08
C THR A 29 29.30 -11.76 -0.65
N LEU A 30 29.43 -10.81 0.28
CA LEU A 30 28.91 -10.96 1.64
C LEU A 30 27.38 -11.06 1.63
N ALA A 31 26.70 -10.28 0.78
CA ALA A 31 25.27 -10.38 0.56
C ALA A 31 24.90 -11.74 -0.05
N LEU A 32 25.64 -12.21 -1.07
CA LEU A 32 25.44 -13.52 -1.71
C LEU A 32 25.59 -14.66 -0.71
N VAL A 33 26.60 -14.59 0.17
CA VAL A 33 26.85 -15.55 1.24
C VAL A 33 25.74 -15.48 2.30
N THR A 34 25.26 -14.30 2.69
CA THR A 34 24.12 -14.20 3.60
C THR A 34 22.82 -14.71 2.98
N THR A 35 22.58 -14.50 1.68
CA THR A 35 21.43 -15.07 0.98
C THR A 35 21.57 -16.56 0.77
N GLN A 36 22.76 -17.09 0.48
CA GLN A 36 23.00 -18.53 0.40
C GLN A 36 22.82 -19.19 1.77
N ASN A 37 23.32 -18.58 2.84
CA ASN A 37 23.14 -19.08 4.19
C ASN A 37 21.67 -19.00 4.65
N ALA A 38 20.90 -18.01 4.18
CA ALA A 38 19.47 -17.91 4.43
C ALA A 38 18.64 -18.89 3.58
N LEU A 39 19.07 -19.17 2.34
CA LEU A 39 18.48 -20.18 1.48
C LEU A 39 18.80 -21.61 1.94
N ALA A 40 19.99 -21.83 2.52
CA ALA A 40 20.40 -23.10 3.11
C ALA A 40 19.78 -23.35 4.50
N ALA A 41 19.18 -22.33 5.11
CA ALA A 41 18.48 -22.41 6.41
C ALA A 41 16.94 -22.50 6.27
N GLY A 42 16.41 -22.38 5.06
CA GLY A 42 15.08 -22.89 4.77
C GLY A 42 15.24 -24.34 4.40
N ASP A 43 14.61 -25.24 5.15
CA ASP A 43 14.54 -26.66 4.77
C ASP A 43 14.20 -26.75 3.28
N GLU A 44 15.00 -27.53 2.53
CA GLU A 44 14.64 -27.89 1.17
C GLU A 44 13.18 -28.35 1.18
N PRO A 45 12.34 -27.89 0.22
CA PRO A 45 11.06 -28.56 0.03
C PRO A 45 11.39 -30.05 -0.14
N PRO A 46 10.66 -30.95 0.54
CA PRO A 46 10.95 -32.37 0.44
C PRO A 46 11.01 -32.72 -1.05
N ASP A 47 12.09 -33.38 -1.43
CA ASP A 47 12.34 -33.87 -2.78
C ASP A 47 11.05 -34.49 -3.32
N GLU A 48 10.46 -33.86 -4.33
CA GLU A 48 9.19 -34.25 -4.94
C GLU A 48 9.35 -35.52 -5.81
N THR A 49 10.34 -36.36 -5.48
CA THR A 49 10.65 -37.61 -6.18
C THR A 49 10.27 -38.88 -5.41
N ASP A 50 9.65 -38.76 -4.22
CA ASP A 50 9.16 -39.93 -3.47
C ASP A 50 7.63 -40.08 -3.46
N SER A 51 6.93 -39.52 -4.45
CA SER A 51 5.58 -39.99 -4.79
C SER A 51 5.70 -41.22 -5.68
N ASP A 52 5.75 -42.39 -5.06
CA ASP A 52 5.42 -43.67 -5.71
C ASP A 52 4.17 -43.46 -6.60
N PRO A 53 4.23 -43.73 -7.92
CA PRO A 53 3.10 -43.53 -8.82
C PRO A 53 2.06 -44.62 -8.57
N ALA A 54 1.39 -44.51 -7.44
CA ALA A 54 0.23 -45.27 -7.10
C ALA A 54 -0.83 -44.96 -8.19
N SER A 55 -1.30 -45.98 -8.90
CA SER A 55 -2.33 -45.84 -9.94
C SER A 55 -3.55 -45.07 -9.40
N ILE A 56 -4.32 -44.39 -10.26
CA ILE A 56 -5.52 -43.63 -9.84
C ILE A 56 -6.42 -44.46 -8.90
N ASP A 57 -6.55 -45.76 -9.15
CA ASP A 57 -7.31 -46.70 -8.31
C ASP A 57 -6.82 -46.78 -6.86
N SER A 58 -5.51 -46.68 -6.63
CA SER A 58 -4.92 -46.71 -5.30
C SER A 58 -5.03 -45.38 -4.55
N ARG A 59 -5.06 -44.25 -5.27
CA ARG A 59 -5.29 -42.91 -4.67
C ARG A 59 -6.74 -42.70 -4.25
N LEU A 60 -7.67 -43.29 -5.00
CA LEU A 60 -9.10 -43.24 -4.72
C LEU A 60 -9.54 -44.34 -3.73
N ALA A 61 -8.63 -45.20 -3.28
CA ALA A 61 -8.95 -46.25 -2.33
C ALA A 61 -9.38 -45.66 -0.97
N LYS A 62 -10.35 -46.32 -0.32
CA LYS A 62 -10.81 -45.90 1.00
C LYS A 62 -9.64 -45.94 2.00
N PRO A 63 -9.38 -44.85 2.75
CA PRO A 63 -8.32 -44.83 3.76
C PRO A 63 -8.52 -45.91 4.82
N VAL A 64 -7.44 -46.60 5.18
CA VAL A 64 -7.40 -47.58 6.27
C VAL A 64 -6.88 -46.89 7.53
N LEU A 65 -7.62 -47.01 8.63
CA LEU A 65 -7.21 -46.44 9.91
C LEU A 65 -6.03 -47.24 10.49
N PRO A 66 -4.99 -46.57 10.99
CA PRO A 66 -3.89 -47.25 11.69
C PRO A 66 -4.33 -47.73 13.08
N ASP A 67 -3.49 -48.55 13.74
CA ASP A 67 -3.80 -49.13 15.07
C ASP A 67 -4.07 -48.06 16.15
N GLN A 68 -3.45 -46.88 16.02
CA GLN A 68 -3.70 -45.71 16.85
C GLN A 68 -4.09 -44.52 15.97
N PRO A 69 -5.38 -44.39 15.61
CA PRO A 69 -5.83 -43.36 14.68
C PRO A 69 -5.87 -41.98 15.32
N THR A 70 -5.34 -40.98 14.62
CA THR A 70 -5.45 -39.57 14.97
C THR A 70 -6.78 -38.98 14.46
N MET A 71 -7.14 -37.79 14.92
CA MET A 71 -8.31 -37.05 14.38
C MET A 71 -8.20 -36.83 12.87
N ALA A 72 -7.00 -36.59 12.34
CA ALA A 72 -6.79 -36.43 10.90
C ALA A 72 -7.02 -37.74 10.12
N ASP A 73 -6.80 -38.90 10.74
CA ASP A 73 -7.09 -40.20 10.11
C ASP A 73 -8.59 -40.47 10.03
N TYR A 74 -9.33 -40.15 11.09
CA TYR A 74 -10.80 -40.15 11.03
C TYR A 74 -11.33 -39.14 10.00
N GLY A 75 -10.69 -37.98 9.90
CA GLY A 75 -11.01 -36.96 8.91
C GLY A 75 -10.77 -37.43 7.48
N ALA A 76 -9.71 -38.20 7.22
CA ALA A 76 -9.44 -38.77 5.90
C ALA A 76 -10.56 -39.71 5.44
N VAL A 77 -11.06 -40.57 6.33
CA VAL A 77 -12.20 -41.46 6.03
C VAL A 77 -13.46 -40.66 5.74
N LYS A 78 -13.72 -39.59 6.51
CA LYS A 78 -14.89 -38.72 6.30
C LYS A 78 -14.77 -37.94 4.99
N TYR A 79 -13.58 -37.40 4.69
CA TYR A 79 -13.32 -36.70 3.44
C TYR A 79 -13.53 -37.61 2.23
N TRP A 80 -13.02 -38.84 2.29
CA TRP A 80 -13.20 -39.83 1.23
C TRP A 80 -14.69 -40.11 0.95
N GLY A 81 -15.49 -40.29 2.00
CA GLY A 81 -16.92 -40.62 1.86
C GLY A 81 -17.83 -39.43 1.54
N VAL A 82 -17.39 -38.19 1.77
CA VAL A 82 -18.27 -37.01 1.74
C VAL A 82 -17.77 -35.92 0.77
N CYS A 83 -16.47 -35.64 0.76
CA CYS A 83 -15.91 -34.45 0.12
C CYS A 83 -15.15 -34.76 -1.19
N LEU A 84 -14.49 -35.92 -1.27
CA LEU A 84 -13.55 -36.28 -2.33
C LEU A 84 -14.13 -36.12 -3.75
N ALA A 85 -15.36 -36.60 -3.96
CA ALA A 85 -16.00 -36.52 -5.27
C ALA A 85 -16.16 -35.08 -5.78
N CYS A 86 -16.42 -34.13 -4.87
CA CYS A 86 -16.61 -32.72 -5.21
C CYS A 86 -15.30 -31.92 -5.19
N HIS A 87 -14.35 -32.25 -4.32
CA HIS A 87 -13.20 -31.40 -4.07
C HIS A 87 -11.86 -31.94 -4.61
N GLY A 88 -11.84 -33.17 -5.12
CA GLY A 88 -10.62 -33.81 -5.63
C GLY A 88 -9.70 -34.33 -4.53
N ASP A 89 -8.56 -34.89 -4.93
CA ASP A 89 -7.55 -35.48 -4.05
C ASP A 89 -6.16 -34.81 -4.14
N VAL A 90 -5.87 -34.05 -5.20
CA VAL A 90 -4.55 -33.44 -5.46
C VAL A 90 -4.62 -31.97 -5.86
N GLY A 91 -5.56 -31.22 -5.31
CA GLY A 91 -5.61 -29.77 -5.53
C GLY A 91 -6.30 -29.33 -6.82
N GLN A 92 -6.96 -30.25 -7.53
CA GLN A 92 -7.64 -29.97 -8.79
C GLN A 92 -9.07 -29.44 -8.63
N GLY A 93 -9.78 -29.81 -7.56
CA GLY A 93 -11.21 -29.48 -7.41
C GLY A 93 -12.10 -30.25 -8.39
N LEU A 94 -13.31 -29.77 -8.63
CA LEU A 94 -14.22 -30.38 -9.61
C LEU A 94 -13.93 -29.86 -11.02
N THR A 95 -13.05 -30.56 -11.74
CA THR A 95 -12.76 -30.31 -13.17
C THR A 95 -13.48 -31.30 -14.08
N ASP A 96 -13.57 -30.97 -15.37
CA ASP A 96 -14.11 -31.86 -16.41
C ASP A 96 -13.34 -33.18 -16.50
N GLU A 97 -12.01 -33.11 -16.36
CA GLU A 97 -11.12 -34.28 -16.33
C GLU A 97 -11.31 -35.12 -15.05
N TRP A 98 -11.51 -34.47 -13.89
CA TRP A 98 -11.83 -35.16 -12.64
C TRP A 98 -13.17 -35.90 -12.70
N ARG A 99 -14.15 -35.33 -13.43
CA ARG A 99 -15.45 -35.97 -13.65
C ARG A 99 -15.35 -37.26 -14.46
N GLU A 100 -14.35 -37.40 -15.31
CA GLU A 100 -14.14 -38.58 -16.17
C GLU A 100 -13.27 -39.65 -15.49
N THR A 101 -12.66 -39.36 -14.35
CA THR A 101 -11.75 -40.27 -13.64
C THR A 101 -12.49 -41.09 -12.58
N GLY A 102 -12.80 -42.35 -12.94
CA GLY A 102 -12.70 -43.47 -12.00
C GLY A 102 -13.82 -43.75 -11.00
N PHE A 103 -14.89 -42.95 -10.90
CA PHE A 103 -15.92 -43.22 -9.88
C PHE A 103 -16.97 -44.31 -10.22
N GLY A 104 -16.84 -45.02 -11.35
CA GLY A 104 -17.80 -46.07 -11.76
C GLY A 104 -19.19 -45.51 -12.13
N GLU A 105 -20.09 -46.36 -12.65
CA GLU A 105 -21.45 -45.92 -13.03
C GLU A 105 -22.28 -45.39 -11.83
N ASP A 106 -21.95 -45.81 -10.61
CA ASP A 106 -22.68 -45.50 -9.38
C ASP A 106 -22.39 -44.10 -8.79
N MET A 107 -21.39 -43.38 -9.31
CA MET A 107 -21.00 -42.04 -8.80
C MET A 107 -20.82 -41.01 -9.93
N ASN A 108 -21.31 -41.33 -11.14
CA ASN A 108 -21.49 -40.31 -12.16
C ASN A 108 -22.62 -39.37 -11.74
N CYS A 109 -22.26 -38.34 -10.98
CA CYS A 109 -23.12 -37.34 -10.37
C CYS A 109 -24.14 -36.69 -11.35
N TRP A 110 -23.91 -36.80 -12.66
CA TRP A 110 -24.65 -36.06 -13.67
C TRP A 110 -25.38 -36.92 -14.69
N GLN A 111 -24.99 -38.19 -14.91
CA GLN A 111 -25.66 -39.06 -15.90
C GLN A 111 -27.14 -39.29 -15.57
N SER A 112 -27.46 -39.35 -14.29
CA SER A 112 -28.81 -39.50 -13.74
C SER A 112 -29.56 -38.17 -13.53
N LYS A 113 -28.93 -37.02 -13.84
CA LYS A 113 -29.40 -35.65 -13.57
C LYS A 113 -29.64 -35.33 -12.09
N CYS A 114 -29.18 -36.18 -11.16
CA CYS A 114 -29.32 -35.98 -9.72
C CYS A 114 -28.68 -34.71 -9.18
N HIS A 115 -27.71 -34.12 -9.90
CA HIS A 115 -27.05 -32.88 -9.49
C HIS A 115 -27.22 -31.68 -10.42
N SER A 116 -28.11 -31.80 -11.42
CA SER A 116 -28.44 -30.76 -12.40
C SER A 116 -29.39 -29.69 -11.83
N PRO A 117 -29.49 -28.47 -12.41
CA PRO A 117 -30.54 -27.50 -12.05
C PRO A 117 -31.99 -28.03 -12.06
N ASN A 118 -32.24 -29.18 -12.69
CA ASN A 118 -33.53 -29.86 -12.75
C ASN A 118 -33.49 -31.27 -12.10
N HIS A 119 -32.80 -31.40 -10.96
CA HIS A 119 -32.66 -32.67 -10.26
C HIS A 119 -33.99 -33.17 -9.65
N PRO A 120 -34.16 -34.49 -9.44
CA PRO A 120 -35.28 -35.04 -8.67
C PRO A 120 -35.23 -34.58 -7.19
N PRO A 121 -36.32 -34.70 -6.41
CA PRO A 121 -36.38 -34.19 -5.03
C PRO A 121 -35.28 -34.69 -4.07
N GLN A 122 -34.75 -35.89 -4.33
CA GLN A 122 -33.65 -36.51 -3.59
C GLN A 122 -32.24 -36.09 -4.07
N GLY A 123 -32.15 -35.25 -5.09
CA GLY A 123 -30.91 -34.67 -5.62
C GLY A 123 -30.66 -33.25 -5.09
N PHE A 124 -29.55 -32.64 -5.49
CA PHE A 124 -29.23 -31.24 -5.19
C PHE A 124 -28.32 -30.64 -6.26
N GLU A 125 -28.49 -29.37 -6.60
CA GLU A 125 -27.62 -28.72 -7.58
C GLU A 125 -26.21 -28.50 -7.02
N ILE A 126 -25.20 -29.17 -7.61
CA ILE A 126 -23.80 -28.92 -7.29
C ILE A 126 -23.34 -27.65 -8.01
N PRO A 127 -22.63 -26.72 -7.35
CA PRO A 127 -22.03 -25.58 -8.02
C PRO A 127 -21.19 -26.02 -9.22
N ARG A 128 -21.32 -25.32 -10.36
CA ARG A 128 -20.58 -25.64 -11.60
C ARG A 128 -19.05 -25.72 -11.38
N TYR A 129 -18.56 -25.07 -10.34
CA TYR A 129 -17.18 -25.15 -9.89
C TYR A 129 -17.15 -25.40 -8.38
N ALA A 130 -16.52 -26.50 -7.97
CA ALA A 130 -16.15 -26.75 -6.58
C ALA A 130 -14.63 -26.59 -6.46
N PRO A 131 -14.13 -25.66 -5.63
CA PRO A 131 -12.70 -25.43 -5.50
C PRO A 131 -12.04 -26.65 -4.84
N ALA A 132 -10.76 -26.85 -5.13
CA ALA A 132 -9.95 -27.75 -4.33
C ALA A 132 -9.88 -27.26 -2.88
N ILE A 133 -9.79 -28.20 -1.95
CA ILE A 133 -9.56 -27.90 -0.51
C ILE A 133 -8.38 -28.71 0.08
N ILE A 134 -7.74 -29.52 -0.76
CA ILE A 134 -6.51 -30.25 -0.46
C ILE A 134 -5.37 -29.62 -1.27
N GLY A 135 -4.23 -29.38 -0.61
CA GLY A 135 -3.01 -28.87 -1.24
C GLY A 135 -2.75 -27.38 -0.97
N PRO A 136 -1.48 -26.92 -1.13
CA PRO A 136 -1.06 -25.60 -0.69
C PRO A 136 -1.91 -24.46 -1.27
N GLY A 137 -2.40 -23.57 -0.40
CA GLY A 137 -3.14 -22.37 -0.80
C GLY A 137 -4.61 -22.59 -1.15
N THR A 138 -5.15 -23.80 -0.98
CA THR A 138 -6.56 -24.10 -1.29
C THR A 138 -7.55 -23.63 -0.20
N LEU A 139 -7.06 -23.39 1.02
CA LEU A 139 -7.85 -22.94 2.17
C LEU A 139 -7.69 -21.45 2.51
N GLN A 140 -7.24 -20.61 1.56
CA GLN A 140 -6.97 -19.18 1.80
C GLN A 140 -8.16 -18.36 2.31
N ARG A 141 -9.38 -18.88 2.18
CA ARG A 141 -10.58 -18.27 2.74
C ARG A 141 -10.59 -18.28 4.28
N PHE A 142 -9.92 -19.24 4.91
CA PHE A 142 -9.98 -19.45 6.36
C PHE A 142 -8.65 -19.05 6.99
N THR A 143 -8.73 -18.26 8.06
CA THR A 143 -7.56 -17.79 8.79
C THR A 143 -7.18 -18.78 9.89
N THR A 144 -8.18 -19.34 10.58
CA THR A 144 -7.97 -20.21 11.75
C THR A 144 -8.69 -21.54 11.60
N ALA A 145 -8.19 -22.58 12.27
CA ALA A 145 -8.80 -23.89 12.26
C ALA A 145 -10.24 -23.86 12.82
N SER A 146 -10.54 -22.97 13.78
CA SER A 146 -11.90 -22.75 14.27
C SER A 146 -12.84 -22.26 13.16
N GLU A 147 -12.39 -21.28 12.37
CA GLU A 147 -13.18 -20.72 11.27
C GLU A 147 -13.48 -21.77 10.19
N LEU A 148 -12.48 -22.58 9.85
CA LEU A 148 -12.66 -23.71 8.94
C LEU A 148 -13.67 -24.72 9.50
N ARG A 149 -13.54 -25.10 10.78
CA ARG A 149 -14.46 -26.04 11.43
C ARG A 149 -15.89 -25.52 11.45
N ASP A 150 -16.09 -24.27 11.85
CA ASP A 150 -17.42 -23.65 11.93
C ASP A 150 -18.10 -23.65 10.56
N TYR A 151 -17.33 -23.34 9.50
CA TYR A 151 -17.83 -23.41 8.14
C TYR A 151 -18.19 -24.84 7.71
N LEU A 152 -17.35 -25.83 8.00
CA LEU A 152 -17.64 -27.22 7.69
C LEU A 152 -18.90 -27.69 8.40
N TYR A 153 -19.02 -27.40 9.70
CA TYR A 153 -20.18 -27.77 10.51
C TYR A 153 -21.48 -27.17 9.96
N GLU A 154 -21.48 -25.88 9.60
CA GLU A 154 -22.71 -25.21 9.17
C GLU A 154 -23.08 -25.44 7.71
N LYS A 155 -22.10 -25.60 6.83
CA LYS A 155 -22.29 -25.53 5.38
C LYS A 155 -22.03 -26.84 4.66
N MET A 156 -21.45 -27.82 5.34
CA MET A 156 -21.14 -29.11 4.75
C MET A 156 -21.92 -30.26 5.42
N PRO A 157 -22.20 -31.32 4.66
CA PRO A 157 -22.07 -31.40 3.20
C PRO A 157 -23.14 -30.57 2.46
N TRP A 158 -22.91 -30.24 1.18
CA TRP A 158 -23.84 -29.40 0.41
C TRP A 158 -25.25 -29.98 0.23
N TRP A 159 -25.40 -31.31 0.25
CA TRP A 159 -26.71 -31.96 0.13
C TRP A 159 -27.50 -31.98 1.45
N ASP A 160 -26.84 -31.77 2.59
CA ASP A 160 -27.46 -31.78 3.92
C ASP A 160 -26.65 -30.90 4.90
N PRO A 161 -26.68 -29.56 4.75
CA PRO A 161 -25.89 -28.65 5.57
C PRO A 161 -26.25 -28.80 7.05
N GLY A 162 -25.23 -28.98 7.92
CA GLY A 162 -25.44 -29.21 9.35
C GLY A 162 -25.53 -30.68 9.76
N ALA A 163 -25.41 -31.62 8.81
CA ALA A 163 -25.46 -33.06 9.11
C ALA A 163 -24.17 -33.61 9.74
N LEU A 164 -23.06 -32.89 9.64
CA LEU A 164 -21.81 -33.29 10.29
C LEU A 164 -21.93 -33.12 11.80
N THR A 165 -21.47 -34.11 12.56
CA THR A 165 -21.33 -33.93 14.01
C THR A 165 -20.17 -32.97 14.32
N GLU A 166 -20.12 -32.48 15.56
CA GLU A 166 -19.02 -31.63 16.00
C GLU A 166 -17.67 -32.35 15.86
N ASP A 167 -17.61 -33.62 16.27
CA ASP A 167 -16.41 -34.46 16.15
C ASP A 167 -16.01 -34.70 14.69
N GLU A 168 -16.99 -34.95 13.82
CA GLU A 168 -16.72 -35.14 12.38
C GLU A 168 -16.16 -33.87 11.73
N SER A 169 -16.64 -32.71 12.16
CA SER A 169 -16.17 -31.41 11.67
C SER A 169 -14.74 -31.13 12.14
N TRP A 170 -14.41 -31.47 13.38
CA TRP A 170 -13.03 -31.38 13.90
C TRP A 170 -12.08 -32.36 13.23
N ASN A 171 -12.51 -33.60 13.01
CA ASN A 171 -11.74 -34.62 12.30
C ASN A 171 -11.42 -34.15 10.87
N LEU A 172 -12.42 -33.66 10.13
CA LEU A 172 -12.22 -33.08 8.79
C LEU A 172 -11.27 -31.87 8.82
N THR A 173 -11.40 -31.00 9.83
CA THR A 173 -10.50 -29.85 10.00
C THR A 173 -9.06 -30.32 10.19
N ALA A 174 -8.82 -31.25 11.10
CA ALA A 174 -7.48 -31.81 11.35
C ALA A 174 -6.88 -32.47 10.10
N PHE A 175 -7.69 -33.20 9.34
CA PHE A 175 -7.29 -33.78 8.07
C PHE A 175 -6.90 -32.72 7.04
N LEU A 176 -7.74 -31.71 6.83
CA LEU A 176 -7.47 -30.64 5.88
C LEU A 176 -6.23 -29.82 6.27
N LEU A 177 -6.01 -29.57 7.55
CA LEU A 177 -4.77 -28.95 8.04
C LEU A 177 -3.54 -29.80 7.70
N ARG A 178 -3.64 -31.12 7.86
CA ARG A 178 -2.54 -32.05 7.52
C ARG A 178 -2.23 -32.03 6.03
N GLU A 179 -3.24 -32.16 5.19
CA GLU A 179 -3.07 -32.17 3.73
C GLU A 179 -2.66 -30.81 3.15
N ASN A 180 -2.89 -29.72 3.89
CA ASN A 180 -2.40 -28.39 3.54
C ASN A 180 -1.06 -28.04 4.20
N GLY A 181 -0.45 -28.99 4.94
CA GLY A 181 0.84 -28.84 5.62
C GLY A 181 0.80 -28.03 6.92
N ALA A 182 -0.36 -27.53 7.35
CA ALA A 182 -0.54 -26.74 8.58
C ALA A 182 -0.53 -27.61 9.86
N LEU A 183 -0.62 -28.93 9.71
CA LEU A 183 -0.46 -29.92 10.78
C LEU A 183 0.52 -31.02 10.31
N ALA A 184 1.55 -31.33 11.12
CA ALA A 184 2.46 -32.42 10.80
C ALA A 184 1.78 -33.78 10.91
N LYS A 185 2.16 -34.75 10.05
CA LYS A 185 1.45 -36.04 9.90
C LYS A 185 1.28 -36.84 11.21
N GLU A 186 2.23 -36.74 12.13
CA GLU A 186 2.26 -37.51 13.39
C GLU A 186 1.75 -36.73 14.60
N THR A 187 1.28 -35.49 14.41
CA THR A 187 0.88 -34.61 15.52
C THR A 187 -0.63 -34.64 15.74
N GLU A 188 -1.06 -34.86 16.98
CA GLU A 188 -2.46 -34.67 17.34
C GLU A 188 -2.85 -33.19 17.29
N PHE A 189 -3.98 -32.91 16.65
CA PHE A 189 -4.52 -31.56 16.61
C PHE A 189 -5.08 -31.15 17.98
N ASN A 190 -4.70 -29.99 18.49
CA ASN A 190 -5.22 -29.49 19.77
C ASN A 190 -6.40 -28.54 19.54
N ILE A 191 -7.62 -29.03 19.78
CA ILE A 191 -8.86 -28.25 19.60
C ILE A 191 -8.86 -26.97 20.46
N ALA A 192 -8.27 -26.99 21.66
CA ALA A 192 -8.23 -25.82 22.54
C ALA A 192 -7.39 -24.66 21.96
N GLN A 193 -6.53 -24.95 20.97
CA GLN A 193 -5.71 -23.96 20.27
C GLN A 193 -6.24 -23.64 18.87
N ALA A 194 -7.39 -24.19 18.46
CA ALA A 194 -7.90 -24.06 17.10
C ALA A 194 -8.14 -22.61 16.64
N ALA A 195 -8.48 -21.70 17.57
CA ALA A 195 -8.62 -20.26 17.28
C ALA A 195 -7.27 -19.56 16.99
N LEU A 196 -6.15 -20.21 17.34
CA LEU A 196 -4.78 -19.72 17.12
C LEU A 196 -4.03 -20.53 16.05
N SER A 197 -4.53 -21.72 15.68
CA SER A 197 -3.94 -22.58 14.66
C SER A 197 -4.25 -22.04 13.25
N PRO A 198 -3.23 -21.60 12.48
CA PRO A 198 -3.44 -21.14 11.12
C PRO A 198 -3.82 -22.30 10.19
N VAL A 199 -4.67 -22.03 9.19
CA VAL A 199 -5.13 -23.06 8.24
C VAL A 199 -4.16 -23.25 7.07
N HIS A 200 -3.38 -22.23 6.79
CA HIS A 200 -2.40 -22.21 5.71
C HIS A 200 -0.98 -22.18 6.31
N VAL A 201 -0.11 -23.04 5.81
CA VAL A 201 1.34 -22.83 5.95
C VAL A 201 1.67 -21.53 5.23
N PRO A 202 2.34 -20.56 5.86
CA PRO A 202 2.86 -19.42 5.11
C PRO A 202 3.68 -19.98 3.95
N ILE A 203 3.29 -19.66 2.72
CA ILE A 203 4.02 -20.10 1.53
C ILE A 203 5.41 -19.45 1.64
N ARG A 204 6.36 -20.21 2.18
CA ARG A 204 7.69 -19.84 2.69
C ARG A 204 7.71 -19.17 4.08
N ASN A 205 8.84 -19.34 4.77
CA ASN A 205 9.42 -18.33 5.68
C ASN A 205 9.78 -17.02 4.93
N ALA A 206 8.94 -16.59 3.97
CA ALA A 206 9.11 -15.44 3.09
C ALA A 206 9.27 -14.17 3.90
N GLN A 207 8.59 -14.02 5.03
CA GLN A 207 8.66 -12.75 5.78
C GLN A 207 10.08 -12.46 6.32
N ALA A 208 10.86 -13.48 6.67
CA ALA A 208 12.25 -13.30 7.11
C ALA A 208 13.19 -13.03 5.92
N SER A 209 13.05 -13.79 4.81
CA SER A 209 13.88 -13.63 3.62
C SER A 209 13.54 -12.36 2.81
N GLU A 210 12.29 -11.95 2.79
CA GLU A 210 11.82 -10.69 2.18
C GLU A 210 12.21 -9.47 3.00
N ARG A 211 12.20 -9.57 4.34
CA ARG A 211 12.80 -8.52 5.20
C ARG A 211 14.29 -8.37 4.90
N ALA A 212 15.02 -9.47 4.75
CA ALA A 212 16.43 -9.43 4.35
C ALA A 212 16.60 -8.80 2.96
N GLY A 213 15.77 -9.17 1.97
CA GLY A 213 15.78 -8.58 0.63
C GLY A 213 15.45 -7.08 0.62
N GLY A 214 14.45 -6.65 1.41
CA GLY A 214 14.08 -5.25 1.57
C GLY A 214 15.20 -4.43 2.24
N LEU A 215 15.82 -4.96 3.29
CA LEU A 215 16.97 -4.32 3.96
C LEU A 215 18.21 -4.27 3.05
N MET A 216 18.44 -5.30 2.23
CA MET A 216 19.49 -5.31 1.22
C MET A 216 19.26 -4.21 0.18
N LEU A 217 18.03 -4.08 -0.34
CA LEU A 217 17.67 -3.00 -1.26
C LEU A 217 17.89 -1.62 -0.62
N ALA A 218 17.51 -1.45 0.65
CA ALA A 218 17.77 -0.23 1.40
C ALA A 218 19.28 0.06 1.49
N ALA A 219 20.10 -0.93 1.84
CA ALA A 219 21.56 -0.78 1.91
C ALA A 219 22.17 -0.36 0.57
N LEU A 220 21.72 -0.96 -0.55
CA LEU A 220 22.17 -0.61 -1.90
C LEU A 220 21.78 0.82 -2.28
N LEU A 221 20.57 1.27 -1.93
CA LEU A 221 20.13 2.64 -2.16
C LEU A 221 20.92 3.65 -1.31
N GLY A 222 21.21 3.31 -0.05
CA GLY A 222 22.08 4.10 0.81
C GLY A 222 23.49 4.25 0.22
N LEU A 223 24.04 3.16 -0.33
CA LEU A 223 25.33 3.19 -1.03
C LEU A 223 25.27 4.05 -2.29
N ALA A 224 24.22 3.92 -3.11
CA ALA A 224 24.02 4.75 -4.31
C ALA A 224 23.93 6.25 -3.97
N ALA A 225 23.27 6.59 -2.86
CA ALA A 225 23.23 7.96 -2.34
C ALA A 225 24.63 8.44 -1.94
N ALA A 226 25.41 7.63 -1.23
CA ALA A 226 26.79 7.95 -0.85
C ALA A 226 27.71 8.15 -2.06
N ILE A 227 27.60 7.29 -3.08
CA ILE A 227 28.34 7.42 -4.35
C ILE A 227 27.96 8.72 -5.05
N THR A 228 26.68 9.08 -5.08
CA THR A 228 26.20 10.33 -5.68
C THR A 228 26.79 11.56 -4.97
N VAL A 229 26.92 11.52 -3.64
CA VAL A 229 27.58 12.57 -2.84
C VAL A 229 29.06 12.67 -3.17
N VAL A 230 29.79 11.54 -3.25
CA VAL A 230 31.22 11.55 -3.60
C VAL A 230 31.44 12.02 -5.03
N GLY A 231 30.64 11.52 -5.98
CA GLY A 231 30.66 11.92 -7.39
C GLY A 231 30.40 13.41 -7.60
N SER A 232 29.64 14.04 -6.69
CA SER A 232 29.38 15.49 -6.73
C SER A 232 30.63 16.36 -6.53
N ARG A 233 31.74 15.80 -6.04
CA ARG A 233 33.01 16.50 -5.81
C ARG A 233 33.87 16.61 -7.07
N PHE A 234 33.51 15.91 -8.14
CA PHE A 234 34.24 15.94 -9.41
C PHE A 234 33.54 16.87 -10.40
N PRO A 235 34.30 17.70 -11.16
CA PRO A 235 33.72 18.53 -12.21
C PRO A 235 33.03 17.65 -13.26
N ASN A 236 31.83 18.03 -13.68
CA ASN A 236 31.21 17.43 -14.84
C ASN A 236 31.91 17.91 -16.11
N ASP A 237 32.09 17.03 -17.08
CA ASP A 237 32.53 17.43 -18.41
C ASP A 237 31.56 18.46 -19.00
N ILE A 238 32.13 19.50 -19.60
CA ILE A 238 31.37 20.62 -20.19
C ILE A 238 30.50 20.06 -21.32
N PRO A 239 29.20 20.43 -21.40
CA PRO A 239 28.34 20.00 -22.51
C PRO A 239 29.00 20.36 -23.85
N VAL A 240 29.12 19.39 -24.75
CA VAL A 240 29.63 19.61 -26.11
C VAL A 240 28.66 20.56 -26.85
N PRO A 241 29.10 21.75 -27.30
CA PRO A 241 28.24 22.65 -28.05
C PRO A 241 27.72 21.98 -29.33
N GLY A 242 26.41 22.03 -29.59
CA GLY A 242 25.80 21.55 -30.84
C GLY A 242 24.88 20.33 -30.74
N THR A 243 24.67 19.76 -29.55
CA THR A 243 23.66 18.71 -29.36
C THR A 243 22.25 19.31 -29.29
N ARG A 244 21.30 18.75 -30.05
CA ARG A 244 19.90 19.16 -29.97
C ARG A 244 19.35 18.81 -28.58
N PRO A 245 18.57 19.69 -27.92
CA PRO A 245 17.99 19.39 -26.62
C PRO A 245 17.08 18.17 -26.73
N SER A 246 17.29 17.21 -25.83
CA SER A 246 16.44 16.02 -25.69
C SER A 246 15.11 16.37 -25.00
N PHE A 247 14.15 15.45 -25.01
CA PHE A 247 12.92 15.59 -24.22
C PHE A 247 13.21 15.83 -22.72
N PHE A 248 14.22 15.14 -22.17
CA PHE A 248 14.63 15.31 -20.77
C PHE A 248 15.22 16.70 -20.49
N ASP A 249 15.80 17.35 -21.48
CA ASP A 249 16.24 18.75 -21.39
C ASP A 249 15.07 19.73 -21.29
N HIS A 250 13.87 19.30 -21.67
CA HIS A 250 12.65 20.02 -21.41
C HIS A 250 12.02 19.72 -20.07
N LEU A 251 12.53 18.84 -19.20
CA LEU A 251 11.98 18.62 -17.84
C LEU A 251 12.46 19.66 -16.82
N HIS A 252 13.69 20.15 -16.96
CA HIS A 252 14.26 21.17 -16.06
C HIS A 252 14.70 22.42 -16.83
N PRO A 253 14.66 23.62 -16.22
CA PRO A 253 15.31 24.78 -16.82
C PRO A 253 16.83 24.56 -16.91
N PRO A 254 17.55 25.28 -17.80
CA PRO A 254 19.01 25.16 -17.92
C PRO A 254 19.75 25.53 -16.63
N SER A 255 19.22 26.48 -15.87
CA SER A 255 19.71 26.85 -14.55
C SER A 255 18.66 27.58 -13.72
N ILE A 256 18.81 27.52 -12.39
CA ILE A 256 17.94 28.23 -11.44
C ILE A 256 18.76 29.13 -10.51
N PRO A 257 18.18 30.20 -9.91
CA PRO A 257 18.89 31.03 -8.94
C PRO A 257 19.45 30.21 -7.78
N LEU A 258 20.77 30.30 -7.53
CA LEU A 258 21.46 29.47 -6.55
C LEU A 258 20.91 29.64 -5.12
N PRO A 259 20.60 30.86 -4.61
CA PRO A 259 20.08 31.01 -3.25
C PRO A 259 18.76 30.26 -3.05
N GLN A 260 17.88 30.29 -4.06
CA GLN A 260 16.60 29.60 -4.08
C GLN A 260 16.71 28.11 -4.46
N ALA A 261 17.87 27.64 -4.90
CA ALA A 261 18.15 26.23 -5.18
C ALA A 261 18.73 25.47 -3.97
N ARG A 262 18.99 26.18 -2.86
CA ARG A 262 19.56 25.58 -1.65
C ARG A 262 18.53 24.70 -0.97
N TRP A 263 19.00 23.58 -0.39
CA TRP A 263 18.15 22.67 0.38
C TRP A 263 17.36 23.41 1.47
N ARG A 264 18.01 24.30 2.23
CA ARG A 264 17.36 25.15 3.25
C ARG A 264 16.24 26.08 2.75
N TYR A 265 16.13 26.30 1.44
CA TYR A 265 15.08 27.13 0.86
C TYR A 265 13.93 26.30 0.31
N THR A 266 14.22 25.35 -0.58
CA THR A 266 13.16 24.55 -1.22
C THR A 266 12.72 23.36 -0.40
N LEU A 267 13.59 22.88 0.49
CA LEU A 267 13.51 21.60 1.21
C LEU A 267 13.31 20.39 0.29
N GLY A 268 13.58 20.55 -1.01
CA GLY A 268 13.21 19.55 -2.03
C GLY A 268 11.71 19.28 -2.16
N ALA A 269 10.84 19.94 -1.39
CA ALA A 269 9.49 19.48 -1.10
C ALA A 269 8.59 19.36 -2.35
N GLY A 270 8.75 20.25 -3.33
CA GLY A 270 8.01 20.15 -4.59
C GLY A 270 8.40 18.93 -5.42
N GLY A 271 9.70 18.72 -5.62
CA GLY A 271 10.21 17.56 -6.36
C GLY A 271 9.95 16.23 -5.64
N LEU A 272 10.10 16.22 -4.31
CA LEU A 272 9.76 15.07 -3.47
C LEU A 272 8.27 14.73 -3.53
N SER A 273 7.38 15.73 -3.57
CA SER A 273 5.94 15.46 -3.74
C SER A 273 5.65 14.72 -5.04
N VAL A 274 6.27 15.13 -6.15
CA VAL A 274 6.14 14.44 -7.44
C VAL A 274 6.69 13.02 -7.37
N PHE A 275 7.87 12.84 -6.76
CA PHE A 275 8.47 11.52 -6.60
C PHE A 275 7.59 10.57 -5.77
N LEU A 276 7.02 11.05 -4.66
CA LEU A 276 6.12 10.27 -3.82
C LEU A 276 4.82 9.90 -4.57
N VAL A 277 4.27 10.80 -5.39
CA VAL A 277 3.14 10.47 -6.28
C VAL A 277 3.53 9.37 -7.27
N LEU A 278 4.73 9.40 -7.84
CA LEU A 278 5.19 8.33 -8.75
C LEU A 278 5.31 6.98 -8.03
N ILE A 279 5.83 6.95 -6.81
CA ILE A 279 5.85 5.74 -5.97
C ILE A 279 4.42 5.22 -5.78
N LEU A 280 3.48 6.09 -5.40
CA LEU A 280 2.08 5.72 -5.17
C LEU A 280 1.42 5.16 -6.43
N LEU A 281 1.65 5.77 -7.60
CA LEU A 281 1.09 5.29 -8.87
C LEU A 281 1.62 3.89 -9.21
N ILE A 282 2.93 3.66 -9.09
CA ILE A 282 3.56 2.38 -9.41
C ILE A 282 3.08 1.31 -8.43
N THR A 283 3.21 1.57 -7.12
CA THR A 283 2.83 0.60 -6.07
C THR A 283 1.33 0.32 -6.06
N GLY A 284 0.48 1.33 -6.25
CA GLY A 284 -0.97 1.14 -6.32
C GLY A 284 -1.40 0.35 -7.54
N THR A 285 -0.73 0.54 -8.69
CA THR A 285 -0.98 -0.29 -9.88
C THR A 285 -0.60 -1.75 -9.63
N LEU A 286 0.49 -2.01 -8.91
CA LEU A 286 0.91 -3.37 -8.55
C LEU A 286 -0.07 -4.04 -7.58
N GLU A 287 -0.56 -3.31 -6.57
CA GLU A 287 -1.58 -3.82 -5.63
C GLU A 287 -2.91 -4.12 -6.33
N MET A 288 -3.27 -3.33 -7.35
CA MET A 288 -4.50 -3.50 -8.12
C MET A 288 -4.62 -4.88 -8.77
N PHE A 289 -3.51 -5.53 -9.12
CA PHE A 289 -3.54 -6.89 -9.72
C PHE A 289 -4.07 -7.97 -8.76
N PHE A 290 -4.01 -7.73 -7.44
CA PHE A 290 -4.35 -8.71 -6.41
C PHE A 290 -5.55 -8.30 -5.56
N TYR A 291 -5.94 -7.02 -5.59
CA TYR A 291 -7.02 -6.50 -4.77
C TYR A 291 -8.42 -6.86 -5.31
N ILE A 292 -9.32 -7.32 -4.44
CA ILE A 292 -10.70 -7.68 -4.80
C ILE A 292 -11.69 -6.73 -4.11
N PRO A 293 -12.41 -5.86 -4.86
CA PRO A 293 -13.25 -4.80 -4.30
C PRO A 293 -14.66 -5.26 -3.88
N THR A 294 -14.77 -6.38 -3.15
CA THR A 294 -16.03 -6.81 -2.50
C THR A 294 -15.85 -6.84 -0.99
N PRO A 295 -16.88 -6.55 -0.18
CA PRO A 295 -16.74 -6.51 1.28
C PRO A 295 -16.14 -7.79 1.88
N GLU A 296 -16.49 -8.94 1.31
CA GLU A 296 -16.06 -10.26 1.78
C GLU A 296 -14.59 -10.54 1.45
N GLN A 297 -14.04 -9.90 0.41
CA GLN A 297 -12.71 -10.20 -0.13
C GLN A 297 -11.72 -9.03 -0.05
N ALA A 298 -12.16 -7.81 0.25
CA ALA A 298 -11.27 -6.65 0.31
C ALA A 298 -10.24 -6.76 1.44
N GLY A 299 -10.67 -7.05 2.66
CA GLY A 299 -9.75 -7.29 3.77
C GLY A 299 -8.84 -8.51 3.53
N PRO A 300 -9.39 -9.70 3.17
CA PRO A 300 -8.59 -10.88 2.84
C PRO A 300 -7.59 -10.67 1.70
N SER A 301 -7.97 -9.98 0.62
CA SER A 301 -7.04 -9.69 -0.49
C SER A 301 -5.88 -8.79 -0.08
N ILE A 302 -6.08 -7.84 0.85
CA ILE A 302 -4.98 -7.04 1.43
C ILE A 302 -4.06 -7.92 2.30
N GLN A 303 -4.61 -8.90 3.03
CA GLN A 303 -3.81 -9.88 3.76
C GLN A 303 -3.00 -10.76 2.80
N ALA A 304 -3.61 -11.25 1.72
CA ALA A 304 -2.93 -12.01 0.68
C ALA A 304 -1.80 -11.20 0.03
N ILE A 305 -2.03 -9.91 -0.29
CA ILE A 305 -0.97 -8.99 -0.73
C ILE A 305 0.15 -8.90 0.30
N THR A 306 -0.19 -8.86 1.59
CA THR A 306 0.81 -8.67 2.65
C THR A 306 1.63 -9.94 2.91
N PHE A 307 1.02 -11.12 2.87
CA PHE A 307 1.61 -12.35 3.40
C PHE A 307 1.85 -13.45 2.36
N SER A 308 1.23 -13.36 1.19
CA SER A 308 1.24 -14.44 0.18
C SER A 308 1.87 -13.99 -1.14
N VAL A 309 1.74 -12.72 -1.52
CA VAL A 309 2.34 -12.17 -2.74
C VAL A 309 3.84 -11.90 -2.52
N PRO A 310 4.74 -12.39 -3.39
CA PRO A 310 6.17 -12.12 -3.27
C PRO A 310 6.48 -10.63 -3.23
N TYR A 311 7.22 -10.19 -2.20
CA TYR A 311 7.50 -8.77 -1.91
C TYR A 311 6.25 -7.90 -1.70
N GLY A 312 5.07 -8.48 -1.52
CA GLY A 312 3.84 -7.72 -1.39
C GLY A 312 3.79 -6.88 -0.11
N ALA A 313 4.39 -7.35 1.00
CA ALA A 313 4.60 -6.54 2.20
C ALA A 313 5.45 -5.28 1.94
N LEU A 314 6.49 -5.39 1.10
CA LEU A 314 7.34 -4.26 0.72
C LEU A 314 6.57 -3.25 -0.13
N ILE A 315 5.83 -3.72 -1.14
CA ILE A 315 5.01 -2.86 -2.02
C ILE A 315 3.94 -2.13 -1.20
N ARG A 316 3.21 -2.86 -0.36
CA ARG A 316 2.20 -2.30 0.56
C ARG A 316 2.79 -1.31 1.55
N GLY A 317 3.97 -1.62 2.10
CA GLY A 317 4.72 -0.71 2.96
C GLY A 317 5.08 0.58 2.24
N LEU A 318 5.62 0.49 1.02
CA LEU A 318 5.95 1.66 0.20
C LEU A 318 4.72 2.49 -0.13
N HIS A 319 3.60 1.86 -0.52
CA HIS A 319 2.36 2.58 -0.84
C HIS A 319 1.85 3.35 0.37
N PHE A 320 1.71 2.68 1.51
CA PHE A 320 1.21 3.29 2.74
C PHE A 320 2.11 4.43 3.23
N TRP A 321 3.41 4.19 3.38
CA TRP A 321 4.34 5.18 3.94
C TRP A 321 4.62 6.32 2.97
N ALA A 322 4.60 6.08 1.65
CA ALA A 322 4.67 7.17 0.66
C ALA A 322 3.46 8.09 0.75
N ALA A 323 2.25 7.54 0.99
CA ALA A 323 1.05 8.34 1.20
C ALA A 323 1.18 9.22 2.45
N GLN A 324 1.68 8.67 3.55
CA GLN A 324 1.92 9.44 4.79
C GLN A 324 2.97 10.54 4.57
N ALA A 325 4.09 10.20 3.94
CA ALA A 325 5.15 11.15 3.63
C ALA A 325 4.67 12.26 2.70
N LEU A 326 3.79 11.96 1.73
CA LEU A 326 3.27 12.94 0.79
C LEU A 326 2.43 14.00 1.49
N VAL A 327 1.59 13.64 2.48
CA VAL A 327 0.85 14.62 3.30
C VAL A 327 1.80 15.59 3.99
N ILE A 328 2.85 15.06 4.62
CA ILE A 328 3.85 15.87 5.34
C ILE A 328 4.63 16.77 4.38
N VAL A 329 5.15 16.21 3.29
CA VAL A 329 5.99 16.93 2.32
C VAL A 329 5.18 17.99 1.57
N ALA A 330 3.93 17.70 1.18
CA ALA A 330 3.05 18.66 0.55
C ALA A 330 2.65 19.78 1.53
N GLY A 331 2.42 19.46 2.82
CA GLY A 331 2.20 20.45 3.87
C GLY A 331 3.40 21.39 4.04
N ILE A 332 4.61 20.85 4.12
CA ILE A 332 5.86 21.63 4.15
C ILE A 332 6.01 22.48 2.88
N HIS A 333 5.65 21.94 1.72
CA HIS A 333 5.66 22.69 0.45
C HIS A 333 4.73 23.90 0.50
N LEU A 334 3.48 23.71 0.96
CA LEU A 334 2.50 24.77 1.11
C LEU A 334 2.95 25.84 2.12
N LEU A 335 3.44 25.43 3.28
CA LEU A 335 4.00 26.34 4.29
C LEU A 335 5.17 27.13 3.70
N ARG A 336 6.12 26.49 3.02
CA ARG A 336 7.23 27.21 2.38
C ARG A 336 6.71 28.25 1.39
N VAL A 337 5.71 27.94 0.57
CA VAL A 337 5.14 28.89 -0.39
C VAL A 337 4.57 30.12 0.31
N ILE A 338 3.88 29.95 1.44
CA ILE A 338 3.30 31.05 2.22
C ILE A 338 4.41 31.86 2.92
N PHE A 339 5.30 31.18 3.63
CA PHE A 339 6.34 31.81 4.45
C PHE A 339 7.46 32.46 3.63
N THR A 340 7.61 32.12 2.35
CA THR A 340 8.50 32.84 1.43
C THR A 340 7.77 33.81 0.51
N GLY A 341 6.45 33.96 0.64
CA GLY A 341 5.67 34.84 -0.22
C GLY A 341 5.61 34.43 -1.68
N SER A 342 5.76 33.13 -1.99
CA SER A 342 5.83 32.62 -3.37
C SER A 342 4.48 32.65 -4.10
N PHE A 343 3.38 33.00 -3.42
CA PHE A 343 2.03 33.07 -3.98
C PHE A 343 1.71 34.39 -4.71
N VAL A 344 2.59 35.40 -4.62
CA VAL A 344 2.39 36.71 -5.26
C VAL A 344 2.33 36.60 -6.80
N PRO A 345 1.69 37.56 -7.50
CA PRO A 345 1.62 37.57 -8.96
C PRO A 345 2.99 37.35 -9.61
N PRO A 346 3.08 36.53 -10.67
CA PRO A 346 1.98 35.88 -11.43
C PRO A 346 1.49 34.54 -10.88
N ARG A 347 1.91 34.11 -9.68
CA ARG A 347 1.70 32.74 -9.17
C ARG A 347 0.42 32.52 -8.35
N ARG A 348 -0.46 33.52 -8.26
CA ARG A 348 -1.72 33.44 -7.47
C ARG A 348 -2.59 32.25 -7.89
N PHE A 349 -2.75 32.04 -9.19
CA PHE A 349 -3.53 30.91 -9.69
C PHE A 349 -2.88 29.57 -9.34
N ASN A 350 -1.56 29.46 -9.49
CA ASN A 350 -0.84 28.24 -9.15
C ASN A 350 -0.89 27.91 -7.65
N TYR A 351 -1.00 28.93 -6.79
CA TYR A 351 -1.23 28.75 -5.36
C TYR A 351 -2.60 28.11 -5.07
N ILE A 352 -3.67 28.58 -5.71
CA ILE A 352 -5.01 27.98 -5.57
C ILE A 352 -5.02 26.54 -6.09
N LEU A 353 -4.35 26.27 -7.21
CA LEU A 353 -4.15 24.90 -7.68
C LEU A 353 -3.42 24.03 -6.66
N GLY A 354 -2.41 24.58 -5.97
CA GLY A 354 -1.71 23.89 -4.90
C GLY A 354 -2.63 23.53 -3.71
N ILE A 355 -3.53 24.43 -3.32
CA ILE A 355 -4.54 24.14 -2.29
C ILE A 355 -5.51 23.04 -2.76
N ILE A 356 -6.00 23.12 -4.00
CA ILE A 356 -6.89 22.08 -4.57
C ILE A 356 -6.18 20.72 -4.58
N LEU A 357 -4.92 20.67 -5.01
CA LEU A 357 -4.10 19.44 -5.00
C LEU A 357 -3.88 18.91 -3.57
N PHE A 358 -3.69 19.79 -2.59
CA PHE A 358 -3.57 19.39 -1.19
C PHE A 358 -4.88 18.79 -0.65
N VAL A 359 -6.04 19.34 -1.03
CA VAL A 359 -7.35 18.76 -0.68
C VAL A 359 -7.56 17.41 -1.37
N LEU A 360 -7.21 17.29 -2.66
CA LEU A 360 -7.27 16.01 -3.39
C LEU A 360 -6.37 14.94 -2.76
N LEU A 361 -5.19 15.33 -2.28
CA LEU A 361 -4.30 14.44 -1.53
C LEU A 361 -4.96 13.88 -0.25
N LEU A 362 -5.72 14.70 0.48
CA LEU A 362 -6.49 14.22 1.64
C LEU A 362 -7.62 13.27 1.21
N PHE A 363 -8.28 13.54 0.09
CA PHE A 363 -9.28 12.61 -0.48
C PHE A 363 -8.68 11.27 -0.92
N PHE A 364 -7.50 11.27 -1.55
CA PHE A 364 -6.79 10.01 -1.84
C PHE A 364 -6.48 9.24 -0.58
N ASN A 365 -5.98 9.90 0.45
CA ASN A 365 -5.69 9.22 1.72
C ASN A 365 -6.97 8.63 2.32
N PHE A 366 -8.08 9.39 2.37
CA PHE A 366 -9.34 8.86 2.87
C PHE A 366 -9.82 7.66 2.06
N THR A 367 -9.90 7.80 0.73
CA THR A 367 -10.41 6.74 -0.15
C THR A 367 -9.53 5.50 -0.14
N GLY A 368 -8.20 5.65 -0.11
CA GLY A 368 -7.26 4.52 -0.04
C GLY A 368 -7.31 3.79 1.31
N TYR A 369 -7.50 4.50 2.41
CA TYR A 369 -7.73 3.87 3.71
C TYR A 369 -9.02 3.05 3.74
N VAL A 370 -10.10 3.52 3.09
CA VAL A 370 -11.36 2.77 2.97
C VAL A 370 -11.15 1.43 2.24
N LEU A 371 -10.25 1.37 1.26
CA LEU A 371 -9.98 0.13 0.51
C LEU A 371 -9.37 -0.98 1.37
N ARG A 372 -8.77 -0.67 2.53
CA ARG A 372 -8.32 -1.69 3.48
C ARG A 372 -9.46 -2.57 4.00
N TRP A 373 -10.66 -2.00 4.07
CA TRP A 373 -11.90 -2.65 4.54
C TRP A 373 -11.69 -3.48 5.82
N ASP A 374 -10.99 -2.89 6.78
CA ASP A 374 -10.64 -3.51 8.05
C ASP A 374 -11.24 -2.75 9.24
N GLU A 375 -11.24 -3.41 10.40
CA GLU A 375 -11.73 -2.87 11.66
C GLU A 375 -11.05 -1.55 12.08
N GLY A 376 -9.89 -1.24 11.50
CA GLY A 376 -9.17 0.00 11.75
C GLY A 376 -9.79 1.22 11.08
N ILE A 377 -10.53 1.04 9.97
CA ILE A 377 -11.13 2.15 9.23
C ILE A 377 -12.64 2.28 9.41
N ARG A 378 -13.30 1.26 9.97
CA ARG A 378 -14.78 1.19 10.08
C ARG A 378 -15.43 2.42 10.70
N TRP A 379 -14.93 2.89 11.85
CA TRP A 379 -15.48 4.08 12.51
C TRP A 379 -15.31 5.35 11.65
N ALA A 380 -14.10 5.58 11.14
CA ALA A 380 -13.82 6.76 10.32
C ALA A 380 -14.58 6.73 8.98
N LEU A 381 -14.84 5.55 8.41
CA LEU A 381 -15.72 5.39 7.25
C LEU A 381 -17.16 5.79 7.59
N LEU A 382 -17.71 5.28 8.70
CA LEU A 382 -19.07 5.60 9.13
C LEU A 382 -19.23 7.08 9.46
N VAL A 383 -18.34 7.64 10.29
CA VAL A 383 -18.42 9.06 10.69
C VAL A 383 -18.13 9.98 9.49
N GLY A 384 -17.09 9.68 8.71
CA GLY A 384 -16.72 10.48 7.55
C GLY A 384 -17.82 10.53 6.49
N THR A 385 -18.50 9.40 6.22
CA THR A 385 -19.63 9.39 5.28
C THR A 385 -20.88 10.03 5.85
N ASN A 386 -21.24 9.75 7.11
CA ASN A 386 -22.42 10.35 7.75
C ASN A 386 -22.29 11.86 7.95
N LEU A 387 -21.07 12.42 7.96
CA LEU A 387 -20.86 13.85 7.96
C LEU A 387 -21.59 14.53 6.77
N LEU A 388 -21.68 13.87 5.61
CA LEU A 388 -22.41 14.40 4.45
C LEU A 388 -23.90 14.64 4.74
N LYS A 389 -24.53 13.79 5.55
CA LYS A 389 -25.95 13.93 5.93
C LYS A 389 -26.23 15.21 6.70
N THR A 390 -25.21 15.76 7.36
CA THR A 390 -25.34 16.98 8.16
C THR A 390 -25.48 18.25 7.30
N ILE A 391 -25.20 18.16 6.00
CA ILE A 391 -25.32 19.31 5.08
C ILE A 391 -26.81 19.62 4.86
N PRO A 392 -27.28 20.85 5.17
CA PRO A 392 -28.66 21.24 4.96
C PRO A 392 -29.09 21.11 3.50
N PHE A 393 -30.35 20.73 3.28
CA PHE A 393 -31.04 20.61 1.98
C PHE A 393 -30.55 19.48 1.06
N VAL A 394 -29.25 19.21 0.98
CA VAL A 394 -28.64 18.28 0.00
C VAL A 394 -27.94 17.07 0.63
N GLY A 395 -27.82 17.00 1.95
CA GLY A 395 -26.99 16.03 2.65
C GLY A 395 -27.36 14.57 2.40
N GLU A 396 -28.65 14.23 2.45
CA GLU A 396 -29.11 12.86 2.19
C GLU A 396 -28.89 12.43 0.74
N GLN A 397 -29.08 13.33 -0.23
CA GLN A 397 -28.82 13.05 -1.64
C GLN A 397 -27.31 12.86 -1.90
N LEU A 398 -26.46 13.71 -1.29
CA LEU A 398 -25.01 13.57 -1.37
C LEU A 398 -24.53 12.27 -0.74
N TYR A 399 -25.09 11.90 0.42
CA TYR A 399 -24.80 10.62 1.05
C TYR A 399 -25.18 9.44 0.15
N GLY A 400 -26.40 9.43 -0.42
CA GLY A 400 -26.82 8.39 -1.36
C GLY A 400 -25.95 8.30 -2.61
N PHE A 401 -25.46 9.45 -3.12
CA PHE A 401 -24.54 9.50 -4.26
C PHE A 401 -23.16 8.93 -3.92
N VAL A 402 -22.60 9.23 -2.75
CA VAL A 402 -21.27 8.76 -2.35
C VAL A 402 -21.31 7.30 -1.88
N VAL A 403 -22.26 6.95 -1.03
CA VAL A 403 -22.33 5.66 -0.33
C VAL A 403 -23.09 4.62 -1.13
N GLY A 404 -24.17 5.00 -1.82
CA GLY A 404 -24.96 4.07 -2.64
C GLY A 404 -25.93 3.17 -1.88
N GLY A 405 -26.19 3.47 -0.61
CA GLY A 405 -27.13 2.76 0.25
C GLY A 405 -27.47 3.58 1.50
N SER A 406 -28.24 3.01 2.42
CA SER A 406 -28.54 3.63 3.73
C SER A 406 -27.36 3.62 4.71
N GLN A 407 -26.40 2.72 4.47
CA GLN A 407 -25.14 2.55 5.20
C GLN A 407 -24.01 2.11 4.25
N PRO A 408 -22.73 2.27 4.65
CA PRO A 408 -21.61 1.75 3.87
C PRO A 408 -21.72 0.24 3.63
N GLY A 409 -21.49 -0.19 2.39
CA GLY A 409 -21.61 -1.58 1.98
C GLY A 409 -20.94 -1.86 0.62
N PRO A 410 -21.36 -2.91 -0.11
CA PRO A 410 -20.73 -3.30 -1.37
C PRO A 410 -20.62 -2.17 -2.38
N ALA A 411 -21.72 -1.43 -2.61
CA ALA A 411 -21.75 -0.30 -3.55
C ALA A 411 -20.78 0.82 -3.13
N THR A 412 -20.61 1.05 -1.83
CA THR A 412 -19.68 2.04 -1.30
C THR A 412 -18.25 1.65 -1.65
N LEU A 413 -17.86 0.41 -1.32
CA LEU A 413 -16.51 -0.08 -1.57
C LEU A 413 -16.13 -0.01 -3.05
N THR A 414 -16.99 -0.50 -3.94
CA THR A 414 -16.74 -0.45 -5.39
C THR A 414 -16.62 0.99 -5.90
N ARG A 415 -17.46 1.93 -5.42
CA ARG A 415 -17.38 3.35 -5.79
C ARG A 415 -16.09 3.99 -5.31
N PHE A 416 -15.71 3.74 -4.06
CA PHE A 416 -14.47 4.26 -3.48
C PHE A 416 -13.25 3.72 -4.23
N TYR A 417 -13.24 2.44 -4.61
CA TYR A 417 -12.21 1.83 -5.44
C TYR A 417 -12.12 2.51 -6.82
N ALA A 418 -13.25 2.67 -7.52
CA ALA A 418 -13.28 3.33 -8.83
C ALA A 418 -12.83 4.81 -8.75
N TRP A 419 -13.27 5.54 -7.74
CA TRP A 419 -12.83 6.93 -7.53
C TRP A 419 -11.35 7.01 -7.16
N HIS A 420 -10.84 6.13 -6.30
CA HIS A 420 -9.45 6.15 -5.89
C HIS A 420 -8.51 5.88 -7.07
N ILE A 421 -8.79 4.86 -7.86
CA ILE A 421 -7.89 4.40 -8.92
C ILE A 421 -8.05 5.22 -10.20
N PHE A 422 -9.29 5.51 -10.61
CA PHE A 422 -9.55 6.18 -11.89
C PHE A 422 -9.89 7.65 -11.70
N GLY A 423 -10.97 7.95 -10.98
CA GLY A 423 -11.55 9.30 -10.95
C GLY A 423 -10.59 10.35 -10.38
N LEU A 424 -10.12 10.16 -9.14
CA LEU A 424 -9.20 11.06 -8.46
C LEU A 424 -7.83 11.07 -9.14
N THR A 425 -7.34 9.92 -9.61
CA THR A 425 -6.05 9.80 -10.32
C THR A 425 -6.02 10.60 -11.60
N LEU A 426 -7.06 10.50 -12.43
CA LEU A 426 -7.13 11.24 -13.69
C LEU A 426 -7.19 12.75 -13.46
N VAL A 427 -8.07 13.19 -12.55
CA VAL A 427 -8.22 14.62 -12.19
C VAL A 427 -6.92 15.17 -11.63
N SER A 428 -6.30 14.44 -10.70
CA SER A 428 -5.06 14.90 -10.06
C SER A 428 -3.88 14.86 -11.01
N GLY A 429 -3.78 13.87 -11.90
CA GLY A 429 -2.75 13.81 -12.95
C GLY A 429 -2.79 15.05 -13.85
N PHE A 430 -3.98 15.44 -14.30
CA PHE A 430 -4.17 16.67 -15.07
C PHE A 430 -3.75 17.92 -14.26
N LEU A 431 -4.24 18.05 -13.03
CA LEU A 431 -3.96 19.22 -12.19
C LEU A 431 -2.48 19.31 -11.78
N ILE A 432 -1.81 18.20 -11.49
CA ILE A 432 -0.37 18.15 -11.21
C ILE A 432 0.42 18.57 -12.45
N GLY A 433 0.08 18.03 -13.63
CA GLY A 433 0.71 18.43 -14.89
C GLY A 433 0.57 19.92 -15.15
N TRP A 434 -0.64 20.46 -14.95
CA TRP A 434 -0.92 21.88 -15.10
C TRP A 434 -0.20 22.73 -14.04
N HIS A 435 -0.14 22.28 -12.79
CA HIS A 435 0.58 22.95 -11.70
C HIS A 435 2.07 23.07 -12.02
N ILE A 436 2.71 21.97 -12.46
CA ILE A 436 4.12 21.96 -12.88
C ILE A 436 4.33 22.88 -14.10
N PHE A 437 3.44 22.80 -15.10
CA PHE A 437 3.49 23.69 -16.26
C PHE A 437 3.46 25.17 -15.85
N ARG A 438 2.56 25.56 -14.94
CA ARG A 438 2.46 26.92 -14.43
C ARG A 438 3.72 27.37 -13.70
N VAL A 439 4.37 26.50 -12.92
CA VAL A 439 5.67 26.83 -12.31
C VAL A 439 6.67 27.27 -13.38
N ARG A 440 6.74 26.58 -14.51
CA ARG A 440 7.65 26.97 -15.61
C ARG A 440 7.21 28.25 -16.30
N ARG A 441 5.92 28.36 -16.61
CA ARG A 441 5.34 29.51 -17.33
C ARG A 441 5.49 30.81 -16.54
N ASP A 442 5.46 30.72 -15.22
CA ASP A 442 5.51 31.83 -14.26
C ASP A 442 6.94 32.14 -13.76
N GLY A 443 7.96 31.78 -14.55
CA GLY A 443 9.35 32.15 -14.30
C GLY A 443 10.10 31.23 -13.33
N GLY A 444 9.57 30.04 -13.04
CA GLY A 444 10.20 29.06 -12.16
C GLY A 444 10.08 29.40 -10.68
N ILE A 445 11.08 28.99 -9.90
CA ILE A 445 11.14 29.20 -8.45
C ILE A 445 11.11 30.70 -8.14
N SER A 446 10.26 31.09 -7.18
CA SER A 446 10.16 32.48 -6.72
C SER A 446 11.49 33.02 -6.21
N ALA A 447 11.94 34.11 -6.81
CA ALA A 447 13.14 34.87 -6.48
C ALA A 447 12.88 36.35 -6.82
N PRO A 448 13.67 37.30 -6.26
CA PRO A 448 13.63 38.70 -6.69
C PRO A 448 13.92 38.84 -8.20
N PRO A 449 13.47 39.92 -8.85
CA PRO A 449 13.90 40.25 -10.20
C PRO A 449 15.43 40.28 -10.33
N PRO A 450 16.02 39.88 -11.48
CA PRO A 450 17.47 39.79 -11.65
C PRO A 450 18.25 41.02 -11.18
N GLU A 451 17.70 42.21 -11.38
CA GLU A 451 18.30 43.51 -11.05
C GLU A 451 18.39 43.74 -9.53
N LEU A 452 17.51 43.10 -8.77
CA LEU A 452 17.38 43.26 -7.32
C LEU A 452 17.96 42.06 -6.53
N ARG A 453 18.68 41.15 -7.20
CA ARG A 453 19.27 39.97 -6.55
C ARG A 453 20.61 40.33 -5.89
N PRO A 454 20.76 40.10 -4.57
CA PRO A 454 22.06 40.25 -3.91
C PRO A 454 23.11 39.24 -4.39
N ASP A 455 22.66 38.08 -4.88
CA ASP A 455 23.51 37.00 -5.39
C ASP A 455 22.92 36.54 -6.74
N SER A 456 23.64 36.82 -7.83
CA SER A 456 23.23 36.52 -9.20
C SER A 456 23.65 35.12 -9.68
N ARG A 457 24.37 34.35 -8.83
CA ARG A 457 24.81 33.00 -9.19
C ARG A 457 23.62 32.08 -9.48
N ARG A 458 23.81 31.18 -10.44
CA ARG A 458 22.81 30.19 -10.85
C ARG A 458 23.37 28.78 -10.68
N LEU A 459 22.51 27.85 -10.27
CA LEU A 459 22.81 26.42 -10.23
C LEU A 459 22.50 25.80 -11.60
N PRO A 460 23.47 25.16 -12.27
CA PRO A 460 23.25 24.43 -13.51
C PRO A 460 22.26 23.26 -13.34
N ARG A 461 21.59 22.88 -14.44
CA ARG A 461 20.65 21.76 -14.48
C ARG A 461 21.24 20.45 -13.94
N VAL A 462 22.45 20.10 -14.35
CA VAL A 462 23.08 18.82 -13.97
C VAL A 462 23.24 18.71 -12.45
N ASP A 463 23.64 19.81 -11.80
CA ASP A 463 23.77 19.85 -10.34
C ASP A 463 22.42 19.83 -9.64
N LEU A 464 21.39 20.43 -10.24
CA LEU A 464 20.02 20.35 -9.74
C LEU A 464 19.50 18.91 -9.79
N VAL A 465 19.59 18.25 -10.95
CA VAL A 465 19.17 16.86 -11.15
C VAL A 465 19.91 15.93 -10.20
N ARG A 466 21.22 16.13 -10.00
CA ARG A 466 22.02 15.36 -9.03
C ARG A 466 21.49 15.51 -7.60
N ARG A 467 21.13 16.73 -7.18
CA ARG A 467 20.56 16.98 -5.85
C ARG A 467 19.19 16.34 -5.68
N GLU A 468 18.36 16.41 -6.72
CA GLU A 468 17.04 15.78 -6.72
C GLU A 468 17.16 14.26 -6.66
N LEU A 469 18.05 13.66 -7.46
CA LEU A 469 18.33 12.22 -7.41
C LEU A 469 18.78 11.78 -6.02
N LEU A 470 19.69 12.52 -5.39
CA LEU A 470 20.12 12.23 -4.02
C LEU A 470 18.94 12.27 -3.04
N ALA A 471 18.07 13.27 -3.15
CA ALA A 471 16.89 13.38 -2.31
C ALA A 471 15.90 12.21 -2.55
N MET A 472 15.72 11.77 -3.80
CA MET A 472 14.89 10.62 -4.15
C MET A 472 15.45 9.32 -3.57
N LEU A 473 16.77 9.08 -3.70
CA LEU A 473 17.42 7.90 -3.14
C LEU A 473 17.31 7.84 -1.61
N ILE A 474 17.56 8.96 -0.93
CA ILE A 474 17.41 9.06 0.54
C ILE A 474 15.96 8.83 0.96
N THR A 475 15.00 9.39 0.21
CA THR A 475 13.57 9.22 0.51
C THR A 475 13.14 7.77 0.33
N LEU A 476 13.54 7.13 -0.77
CA LEU A 476 13.22 5.72 -1.00
C LEU A 476 13.87 4.81 0.05
N PHE A 477 15.13 5.07 0.40
CA PHE A 477 15.81 4.40 1.51
C PHE A 477 15.02 4.52 2.82
N ALA A 478 14.61 5.75 3.18
CA ALA A 478 13.85 6.00 4.40
C ALA A 478 12.48 5.32 4.38
N LEU A 479 11.77 5.33 3.26
CA LEU A 479 10.47 4.66 3.11
C LEU A 479 10.58 3.14 3.27
N ILE A 480 11.60 2.53 2.66
CA ILE A 480 11.84 1.08 2.81
C ILE A 480 12.19 0.79 4.27
N LEU A 481 13.11 1.55 4.87
CA LEU A 481 13.50 1.35 6.25
C LEU A 481 12.31 1.46 7.21
N VAL A 482 11.50 2.52 7.09
CA VAL A 482 10.29 2.69 7.90
C VAL A 482 9.28 1.58 7.62
N GLY A 483 9.08 1.17 6.37
CA GLY A 483 8.17 0.07 6.02
C GLY A 483 8.57 -1.28 6.61
N GLN A 484 9.88 -1.54 6.75
CA GLN A 484 10.39 -2.77 7.35
C GLN A 484 10.38 -2.72 8.88
N LEU A 485 10.66 -1.56 9.49
CA LEU A 485 10.70 -1.40 10.95
C LEU A 485 9.31 -1.18 11.57
N ILE A 486 8.43 -0.52 10.83
CA ILE A 486 7.08 -0.16 11.24
C ILE A 486 6.13 -0.63 10.13
N PRO A 487 5.65 -1.88 10.19
CA PRO A 487 4.73 -2.40 9.19
C PRO A 487 3.46 -1.54 9.09
N PRO A 488 2.92 -1.33 7.89
CA PRO A 488 1.68 -0.58 7.72
C PRO A 488 0.52 -1.24 8.49
N PRO A 489 -0.31 -0.47 9.22
CA PRO A 489 -1.38 -1.02 10.06
C PRO A 489 -2.32 -1.92 9.28
N LEU A 490 -2.68 -3.06 9.86
CA LEU A 490 -3.64 -4.01 9.32
C LEU A 490 -4.43 -4.59 10.49
N LYS A 491 -5.76 -4.45 10.48
CA LYS A 491 -6.64 -5.06 11.47
C LYS A 491 -7.42 -6.21 10.83
N ALA A 492 -8.23 -6.90 11.63
CA ALA A 492 -9.15 -7.92 11.11
C ALA A 492 -10.07 -7.33 10.01
N PRO A 493 -10.41 -8.09 8.96
CA PRO A 493 -11.37 -7.68 7.96
C PRO A 493 -12.73 -7.39 8.60
N ILE A 494 -13.49 -6.48 8.00
CA ILE A 494 -14.89 -6.26 8.41
C ILE A 494 -15.71 -7.43 7.85
N THR A 495 -16.07 -8.39 8.70
CA THR A 495 -16.89 -9.56 8.33
C THR A 495 -18.37 -9.37 8.61
N ASP A 496 -18.72 -8.61 9.65
CA ASP A 496 -20.11 -8.37 10.08
C ASP A 496 -20.40 -6.89 10.39
N ALA A 497 -21.62 -6.44 10.10
CA ALA A 497 -22.09 -5.09 10.43
C ALA A 497 -22.33 -4.87 11.94
N SER A 498 -22.32 -5.93 12.76
CA SER A 498 -22.78 -5.93 14.16
C SER A 498 -21.68 -6.09 15.22
N SER A 499 -20.42 -6.26 14.86
CA SER A 499 -19.34 -6.30 15.87
C SER A 499 -19.25 -4.91 16.55
N GLN A 500 -19.13 -4.85 17.88
CA GLN A 500 -19.04 -3.60 18.61
C GLN A 500 -17.98 -2.69 17.98
N LEU A 501 -18.33 -1.41 17.75
CA LEU A 501 -17.38 -0.39 17.33
C LEU A 501 -16.38 -0.20 18.47
N LEU A 502 -15.31 -1.00 18.46
CA LEU A 502 -14.15 -0.75 19.31
C LEU A 502 -13.65 0.64 18.95
N ASP A 503 -13.37 1.47 19.95
CA ASP A 503 -13.01 2.87 19.77
C ASP A 503 -11.78 2.96 18.86
N VAL A 504 -11.94 3.51 17.64
CA VAL A 504 -10.83 3.65 16.69
C VAL A 504 -10.73 5.09 16.21
N ASN A 505 -9.55 5.66 16.49
CA ASN A 505 -9.12 6.96 16.03
C ASN A 505 -9.08 7.05 14.50
N ALA A 506 -9.51 8.20 13.97
CA ALA A 506 -9.32 8.59 12.59
C ALA A 506 -7.82 8.60 12.23
N PRO A 507 -7.46 8.49 10.94
CA PRO A 507 -6.09 8.68 10.50
C PRO A 507 -5.52 10.01 11.03
N TRP A 508 -4.21 10.05 11.31
CA TRP A 508 -3.58 11.16 12.04
C TRP A 508 -3.85 12.56 11.44
N PHE A 509 -3.97 12.66 10.12
CA PHE A 509 -4.27 13.90 9.40
C PHE A 509 -5.72 14.39 9.54
N PHE A 510 -6.60 13.58 10.13
CA PHE A 510 -8.00 13.92 10.47
C PHE A 510 -8.29 13.93 11.98
N LEU A 511 -7.31 13.64 12.85
CA LEU A 511 -7.53 13.66 14.30
C LEU A 511 -8.00 15.02 14.83
N TRP A 512 -7.51 16.11 14.24
CA TRP A 512 -8.00 17.45 14.60
C TRP A 512 -9.49 17.66 14.27
N VAL A 513 -10.00 17.05 13.19
CA VAL A 513 -11.44 17.08 12.85
C VAL A 513 -12.22 16.21 13.82
N GLN A 514 -11.71 15.02 14.15
CA GLN A 514 -12.30 14.16 15.16
C GLN A 514 -12.43 14.89 16.51
N GLN A 515 -11.38 15.59 16.95
CA GLN A 515 -11.43 16.39 18.17
C GLN A 515 -12.44 17.54 18.08
N LEU A 516 -12.54 18.23 16.94
CA LEU A 516 -13.54 19.26 16.73
C LEU A 516 -14.97 18.71 16.86
N LEU A 517 -15.24 17.54 16.28
CA LEU A 517 -16.54 16.88 16.36
C LEU A 517 -16.95 16.54 17.80
N ARG A 518 -16.00 16.45 18.74
CA ARG A 518 -16.30 16.25 20.17
C ARG A 518 -16.74 17.53 20.88
N PHE A 519 -16.51 18.71 20.29
CA PHE A 519 -16.86 20.00 20.93
C PHE A 519 -18.27 20.49 20.61
N GLY A 520 -18.96 19.91 19.63
CA GLY A 520 -20.30 20.36 19.30
C GLY A 520 -20.90 19.71 18.07
N ASP A 521 -21.82 20.43 17.44
CA ASP A 521 -22.58 19.96 16.29
C ASP A 521 -21.69 19.57 15.10
N ALA A 522 -22.01 18.44 14.47
CA ALA A 522 -21.18 17.84 13.43
C ALA A 522 -21.10 18.70 12.16
N PHE A 523 -22.16 19.42 11.78
CA PHE A 523 -22.13 20.30 10.61
C PHE A 523 -21.16 21.46 10.83
N TRP A 524 -21.26 22.15 11.96
CA TRP A 524 -20.37 23.28 12.26
C TRP A 524 -18.92 22.85 12.45
N MET A 525 -18.70 21.80 13.24
CA MET A 525 -17.36 21.35 13.62
C MET A 525 -16.64 20.56 12.51
N GLY A 526 -17.37 19.68 11.82
CA GLY A 526 -16.80 18.80 10.79
C GLY A 526 -16.82 19.36 9.38
N ILE A 527 -17.68 20.33 9.06
CA ILE A 527 -17.80 20.90 7.71
C ILE A 527 -17.43 22.38 7.68
N VAL A 528 -18.13 23.20 8.45
CA VAL A 528 -18.00 24.66 8.33
C VAL A 528 -16.60 25.14 8.74
N ILE A 529 -16.08 24.70 9.89
CA ILE A 529 -14.74 25.13 10.35
C ILE A 529 -13.63 24.68 9.39
N PRO A 530 -13.54 23.41 8.94
CA PRO A 530 -12.56 23.01 7.93
C PRO A 530 -12.67 23.80 6.62
N ILE A 531 -13.88 24.03 6.10
CA ILE A 531 -14.08 24.83 4.89
C ILE A 531 -13.67 26.28 5.10
N ALA A 532 -14.01 26.88 6.25
CA ALA A 532 -13.61 28.23 6.59
C ALA A 532 -12.08 28.36 6.69
N ALA A 533 -11.39 27.38 7.28
CA ALA A 533 -9.94 27.33 7.32
C ALA A 533 -9.33 27.27 5.91
N LEU A 534 -9.87 26.41 5.02
CA LEU A 534 -9.44 26.36 3.62
C LEU A 534 -9.72 27.67 2.88
N ALA A 535 -10.86 28.32 3.14
CA ALA A 535 -11.22 29.61 2.55
C ALA A 535 -10.26 30.72 2.98
N VAL A 536 -9.87 30.76 4.26
CA VAL A 536 -8.86 31.69 4.77
C VAL A 536 -7.52 31.48 4.06
N LEU A 537 -7.07 30.23 3.92
CA LEU A 537 -5.84 29.90 3.17
C LEU A 537 -5.94 30.36 1.71
N ALA A 538 -7.04 30.04 1.02
CA ALA A 538 -7.25 30.42 -0.37
C ALA A 538 -7.30 31.94 -0.57
N ALA A 539 -7.78 32.69 0.42
CA ALA A 539 -7.91 34.13 0.34
C ALA A 539 -6.59 34.89 0.61
N ILE A 540 -5.56 34.24 1.16
CA ILE A 540 -4.25 34.85 1.49
C ILE A 540 -3.69 35.74 0.35
N PRO A 541 -3.61 35.29 -0.92
CA PRO A 541 -3.00 36.08 -1.98
C PRO A 541 -3.80 37.33 -2.40
N TYR A 542 -5.05 37.43 -1.95
CA TYR A 542 -6.02 38.46 -2.34
C TYR A 542 -6.31 39.44 -1.21
N ILE A 543 -6.27 39.00 0.04
CA ILE A 543 -6.51 39.86 1.22
C ILE A 543 -5.24 40.61 1.63
N PHE A 544 -4.07 39.97 1.56
CA PHE A 544 -2.84 40.57 2.07
C PHE A 544 -2.09 41.39 1.02
N PRO A 545 -1.45 42.52 1.42
CA PRO A 545 -0.73 43.39 0.51
C PRO A 545 0.39 42.64 -0.23
N SER A 546 0.62 43.04 -1.48
CA SER A 546 1.64 42.40 -2.32
C SER A 546 3.03 42.61 -1.73
N ILE A 547 3.83 41.55 -1.74
CA ILE A 547 5.21 41.58 -1.24
C ILE A 547 6.09 42.37 -2.23
N PRO A 548 6.88 43.34 -1.75
CA PRO A 548 7.82 44.09 -2.58
C PRO A 548 8.79 43.18 -3.34
N ASP A 549 9.17 43.56 -4.55
CA ASP A 549 9.96 42.74 -5.46
C ASP A 549 11.29 42.25 -4.87
N GLU A 550 11.95 43.11 -4.09
CA GLU A 550 13.20 42.82 -3.38
C GLU A 550 13.07 41.70 -2.32
N GLN A 551 11.87 41.53 -1.75
CA GLN A 551 11.58 40.57 -0.69
C GLN A 551 10.98 39.25 -1.21
N LYS A 552 10.62 39.17 -2.50
CA LYS A 552 10.03 37.97 -3.10
C LYS A 552 10.97 36.77 -2.99
N GLY A 553 10.45 35.63 -2.52
CA GLY A 553 11.23 34.40 -2.46
C GLY A 553 12.39 34.46 -1.46
N ARG A 554 12.26 35.30 -0.42
CA ARG A 554 13.06 35.25 0.81
C ARG A 554 12.21 34.63 1.91
N TRP A 555 12.83 33.94 2.86
CA TRP A 555 12.11 33.47 4.06
C TRP A 555 11.68 34.65 4.92
N PHE A 556 10.44 34.60 5.44
CA PHE A 556 9.88 35.58 6.37
C PHE A 556 9.96 37.05 5.89
N PRO A 557 9.46 37.37 4.67
CA PRO A 557 9.42 38.76 4.22
C PRO A 557 8.52 39.57 5.17
N SER A 558 8.97 40.77 5.54
CA SER A 558 8.26 41.60 6.52
C SER A 558 6.86 41.99 6.03
N ALA A 559 6.72 42.24 4.72
CA ALA A 559 5.43 42.51 4.07
C ALA A 559 4.44 41.34 4.15
N GLY A 560 4.91 40.11 4.38
CA GLY A 560 4.08 38.90 4.50
C GLY A 560 3.74 38.49 5.93
N ARG A 561 4.08 39.31 6.94
CA ARG A 561 4.01 38.90 8.36
C ARG A 561 2.60 38.53 8.83
N VAL A 562 1.56 39.25 8.38
CA VAL A 562 0.18 38.94 8.76
C VAL A 562 -0.25 37.57 8.25
N ALA A 563 0.07 37.25 6.99
CA ALA A 563 -0.19 35.92 6.41
C ALA A 563 0.58 34.81 7.16
N GLN A 564 1.85 35.05 7.50
CA GLN A 564 2.68 34.11 8.25
C GLN A 564 2.11 33.84 9.65
N ILE A 565 1.74 34.89 10.39
CA ILE A 565 1.15 34.76 11.73
C ILE A 565 -0.19 34.02 11.66
N THR A 566 -1.05 34.38 10.69
CA THR A 566 -2.35 33.73 10.50
C THR A 566 -2.18 32.22 10.29
N VAL A 567 -1.30 31.83 9.36
CA VAL A 567 -1.06 30.42 9.03
C VAL A 567 -0.34 29.69 10.17
N ALA A 568 0.60 30.35 10.86
CA ALA A 568 1.24 29.78 12.04
C ALA A 568 0.21 29.51 13.15
N ALA A 569 -0.70 30.45 13.42
CA ALA A 569 -1.77 30.27 14.40
C ALA A 569 -2.71 29.12 14.01
N MET A 570 -3.10 29.02 12.75
CA MET A 570 -3.91 27.91 12.24
C MET A 570 -3.18 26.56 12.40
N ALA A 571 -1.91 26.48 12.02
CA ALA A 571 -1.11 25.26 12.12
C ALA A 571 -0.91 24.84 13.59
N LEU A 572 -0.68 25.80 14.50
CA LEU A 572 -0.60 25.54 15.94
C LEU A 572 -1.95 25.07 16.51
N GLY A 573 -3.06 25.66 16.07
CA GLY A 573 -4.41 25.22 16.44
C GLY A 573 -4.68 23.78 15.98
N TRP A 574 -4.36 23.44 14.73
CA TRP A 574 -4.48 22.08 14.22
C TRP A 574 -3.61 21.09 14.99
N LEU A 575 -2.37 21.47 15.29
CA LEU A 575 -1.45 20.64 16.07
C LEU A 575 -1.97 20.44 17.50
N ALA A 576 -2.47 21.49 18.15
CA ALA A 576 -3.05 21.40 19.49
C ALA A 576 -4.26 20.46 19.51
N LEU A 577 -5.19 20.60 18.55
CA LEU A 577 -6.35 19.70 18.42
C LEU A 577 -5.92 18.24 18.17
N THR A 578 -4.91 18.03 17.32
CA THR A 578 -4.36 16.70 17.05
C THR A 578 -3.75 16.07 18.30
N ILE A 579 -2.94 16.84 19.05
CA ILE A 579 -2.31 16.36 20.29
C ILE A 579 -3.36 16.08 21.37
N LEU A 580 -4.38 16.93 21.49
CA LEU A 580 -5.47 16.72 22.44
C LEU A 580 -6.21 15.39 22.18
N GLU A 581 -6.42 15.01 20.92
CA GLU A 581 -7.00 13.71 20.59
C GLU A 581 -6.03 12.55 20.84
N LEU A 582 -4.73 12.74 20.58
CA LEU A 582 -3.72 11.69 20.76
C LEU A 582 -3.42 11.35 22.23
N VAL A 583 -3.54 12.32 23.13
CA VAL A 583 -3.24 12.15 24.58
C VAL A 583 -4.44 11.60 25.34
N ARG A 584 -5.62 11.61 24.71
CA ARG A 584 -6.84 11.05 25.28
C ARG A 584 -6.88 9.54 25.10
#